data_AF-A0A843LET2-F1
#
_entry.id   AF-A0A843LET2-F1
#
_cell.length_a   1.000
_cell.length_b   1.000
_cell.length_c   1.000
_cell.angle_alpha   90.00
_cell.angle_beta   90.00
_cell.angle_gamma   90.00
#
_symmetry.space_group_name_H-M   'P 1'
#
loop_
_entity.id
_entity.type
_entity.pdbx_description
1 polymer ?
#
loop_
_entity_poly.entity_id
_entity_poly.type
_entity_poly.pdbx_seq_one_letter_code
_entity_poly.pdbx_strand_id
1 'polypeptide(L)'
;MKNPREELLAMLETLGHNWRVMGRTDRYEIVNAHDVHGYYRFDADASKILHVQAYPGMSTPQAGRFFARMMDYRGMLQERLGGVSPGNEHRAVITPFPNFHAGVEVQNYSLEKLEELLEENLAEEGI
;
A
#
# COMPACT_ATOMS: atom_id res chain seq x y z
N MET A 1 -8.39 -21.91 -9.97
CA MET A 1 -8.47 -20.63 -9.23
C MET A 1 -7.06 -20.15 -9.04
N LYS A 2 -6.77 -18.88 -9.35
CA LYS A 2 -5.46 -18.28 -9.09
C LYS A 2 -5.22 -18.21 -7.58
N ASN A 3 -3.95 -18.25 -7.17
CA ASN A 3 -3.60 -18.15 -5.76
C ASN A 3 -3.98 -16.73 -5.27
N PRO A 4 -4.78 -16.58 -4.19
CA PRO A 4 -5.12 -15.29 -3.60
C PRO A 4 -3.92 -14.35 -3.43
N ARG A 5 -2.77 -14.92 -3.08
CA ARG A 5 -1.52 -14.17 -2.89
C ARG A 5 -0.94 -13.63 -4.19
N GLU A 6 -1.03 -14.39 -5.28
CA GLU A 6 -0.60 -13.96 -6.61
C GLU A 6 -1.49 -12.83 -7.14
N GLU A 7 -2.79 -12.87 -6.85
CA GLU A 7 -3.72 -11.79 -7.20
C GLU A 7 -3.38 -10.51 -6.46
N LEU A 8 -3.10 -10.58 -5.15
CA LEU A 8 -2.65 -9.42 -4.36
C LEU A 8 -1.34 -8.83 -4.88
N LEU A 9 -0.37 -9.70 -5.18
CA LEU A 9 0.91 -9.27 -5.75
C LEU A 9 0.70 -8.54 -7.08
N ALA A 10 -0.02 -9.17 -8.01
CA ALA A 10 -0.30 -8.60 -9.32
C ALA A 10 -1.08 -7.28 -9.22
N MET A 11 -2.04 -7.19 -8.30
CA MET A 11 -2.83 -5.99 -8.05
C MET A 11 -1.95 -4.83 -7.56
N LEU A 12 -1.09 -5.06 -6.56
CA LEU A 12 -0.19 -4.03 -6.02
C LEU A 12 0.92 -3.64 -7.00
N GLU A 13 1.43 -4.58 -7.80
CA GLU A 13 2.36 -4.30 -8.91
C GLU A 13 1.70 -3.44 -10.00
N THR A 14 0.46 -3.77 -10.38
CA THR A 14 -0.29 -3.01 -11.39
C THR A 14 -0.59 -1.60 -10.91
N LEU A 15 -0.99 -1.44 -9.63
CA LEU A 15 -1.17 -0.13 -9.00
C LEU A 15 0.11 0.72 -9.14
N GLY A 16 1.25 0.17 -8.72
CA GLY A 16 2.53 0.87 -8.77
C GLY A 16 2.96 1.23 -10.19
N HIS A 17 2.76 0.31 -11.14
CA HIS A 17 3.03 0.56 -12.54
C HIS A 17 2.18 1.72 -13.09
N ASN A 18 0.86 1.67 -12.89
CA ASN A 18 -0.07 2.70 -13.35
C ASN A 18 0.28 4.07 -12.74
N TRP A 19 0.50 4.14 -11.43
CA TRP A 19 0.83 5.39 -10.75
C TRP A 19 2.16 5.96 -11.20
N ARG A 20 3.14 5.12 -11.51
CA ARG A 20 4.41 5.58 -12.07
C ARG A 20 4.25 6.13 -13.49
N VAL A 21 3.48 5.45 -14.35
CA VAL A 21 3.19 5.92 -15.71
C VAL A 21 2.44 7.25 -15.70
N MET A 22 1.54 7.45 -14.73
CA MET A 22 0.81 8.71 -14.53
C MET A 22 1.66 9.83 -13.90
N GLY A 23 2.93 9.58 -13.56
CA GLY A 23 3.79 10.56 -12.91
C GLY A 23 3.42 10.87 -11.45
N ARG A 24 2.65 9.99 -10.79
CA ARG A 24 2.27 10.16 -9.38
C ARG A 24 3.34 9.66 -8.44
N THR A 25 4.06 8.62 -8.86
CA THR A 25 5.14 8.01 -8.07
C THR A 25 6.40 7.94 -8.90
N ASP A 26 7.54 8.23 -8.30
CA ASP A 26 8.83 8.11 -8.98
C ASP A 26 9.38 6.68 -8.90
N ARG A 27 9.03 5.96 -7.82
CA ARG A 27 9.39 4.56 -7.56
C ARG A 27 8.33 3.87 -6.72
N TYR A 28 8.29 2.55 -6.85
CA TYR A 28 7.57 1.68 -5.92
C TYR A 28 8.34 0.40 -5.65
N GLU A 29 8.04 -0.23 -4.52
CA GLU A 29 8.61 -1.50 -4.08
C GLU A 29 7.45 -2.40 -3.61
N ILE A 30 7.43 -3.65 -4.07
CA ILE A 30 6.50 -4.66 -3.56
C ILE A 30 7.28 -5.73 -2.80
N VAL A 31 6.91 -5.96 -1.53
CA VAL A 31 7.54 -6.95 -0.66
C VAL A 31 6.55 -8.07 -0.37
N ASN A 32 6.91 -9.29 -0.76
CA ASN A 32 6.09 -10.48 -0.54
C ASN A 32 6.64 -11.27 0.67
N ALA A 33 6.14 -10.99 1.87
CA ALA A 33 6.65 -11.53 3.14
C ALA A 33 5.69 -12.53 3.80
N HIS A 34 5.17 -12.28 5.00
CA HIS A 34 4.03 -13.04 5.54
C HIS A 34 2.74 -12.64 4.80
N ASP A 35 2.63 -11.35 4.53
CA ASP A 35 1.64 -10.59 3.77
C ASP A 35 2.33 -9.82 2.62
N VAL A 36 1.53 -9.16 1.78
CA VAL A 36 2.04 -8.41 0.62
C VAL A 36 2.03 -6.92 0.95
N HIS A 37 3.18 -6.27 0.80
CA HIS A 37 3.33 -4.84 1.05
C HIS A 37 3.66 -4.11 -0.24
N GLY A 38 2.96 -3.01 -0.50
CA GLY A 38 3.31 -2.04 -1.54
C GLY A 38 3.78 -0.73 -0.91
N TYR A 39 4.90 -0.21 -1.38
CA TYR A 39 5.46 1.06 -0.96
C TYR A 39 5.58 1.98 -2.19
N TYR A 40 4.87 3.10 -2.21
CA TYR A 40 4.73 3.98 -3.38
C TYR A 40 5.17 5.40 -3.03
N ARG A 41 6.35 5.82 -3.50
CA ARG A 41 6.91 7.12 -3.16
C ARG A 41 6.40 8.18 -4.12
N PHE A 42 5.83 9.26 -3.59
CA PHE A 42 5.19 10.29 -4.40
C PHE A 42 6.22 11.19 -5.07
N ASP A 43 5.94 11.59 -6.31
CA ASP A 43 6.78 12.53 -7.06
C ASP A 43 6.60 13.96 -6.54
N ALA A 44 5.37 14.34 -6.20
CA ALA A 44 5.02 15.65 -5.65
C ALA A 44 5.68 15.94 -4.29
N ASP A 45 5.91 14.90 -3.47
CA ASP A 45 6.59 14.99 -2.19
C ASP A 45 7.39 13.72 -1.91
N ALA A 46 8.68 13.74 -2.27
CA ALA A 46 9.58 12.62 -2.09
C ALA A 46 9.92 12.29 -0.62
N SER A 47 9.45 13.10 0.35
CA SER A 47 9.52 12.75 1.77
C SER A 47 8.42 11.78 2.20
N LYS A 48 7.35 11.67 1.42
CA LYS A 48 6.18 10.84 1.71
C LYS A 48 6.17 9.57 0.88
N ILE A 49 5.70 8.50 1.52
CA ILE A 49 5.46 7.21 0.88
C ILE A 49 4.12 6.65 1.33
N LEU A 50 3.30 6.23 0.38
CA LEU A 50 2.13 5.42 0.68
C LEU A 50 2.60 3.99 0.95
N HIS A 51 2.21 3.45 2.09
CA HIS A 51 2.35 2.03 2.38
C HIS A 51 0.98 1.36 2.36
N VAL A 52 0.84 0.32 1.54
CA VAL A 52 -0.35 -0.53 1.45
C VAL A 52 0.05 -1.95 1.89
N GLN A 53 -0.67 -2.50 2.84
CA GLN A 53 -0.48 -3.85 3.36
C GLN A 53 -1.71 -4.69 3.03
N ALA A 54 -1.50 -5.84 2.40
CA ALA A 54 -2.57 -6.64 1.82
C ALA A 54 -2.54 -8.10 2.30
N TYR A 55 -3.72 -8.58 2.66
CA TYR A 55 -3.98 -9.94 3.11
C TYR A 55 -5.02 -10.61 2.21
N PRO A 56 -4.94 -11.93 1.98
CA PRO A 56 -6.08 -12.67 1.45
C PRO A 56 -7.31 -12.45 2.34
N GLY A 57 -8.49 -12.32 1.73
CA GLY A 57 -9.75 -12.19 2.44
C GLY A 57 -9.99 -13.38 3.35
N MET A 58 -10.40 -13.11 4.59
CA MET A 58 -10.73 -14.17 5.55
C MET A 58 -12.13 -14.76 5.28
N SER A 59 -13.02 -13.96 4.68
CA SER A 59 -14.42 -14.31 4.45
C SER A 59 -14.65 -15.01 3.11
N THR A 60 -13.92 -14.60 2.06
CA THR A 60 -14.03 -15.18 0.72
C THR A 60 -12.65 -15.28 0.06
N PRO A 61 -12.37 -16.35 -0.73
CA PRO A 61 -11.12 -16.46 -1.50
C PRO A 61 -10.94 -15.39 -2.58
N GLN A 62 -12.01 -14.67 -2.91
CA GLN A 62 -12.08 -13.67 -3.97
C GLN A 62 -11.93 -12.24 -3.44
N ALA A 63 -11.71 -12.06 -2.14
CA ALA A 63 -11.49 -10.74 -1.56
C ALA A 63 -10.03 -10.57 -1.13
N GLY A 64 -9.56 -9.33 -1.15
CA GLY A 64 -8.36 -8.90 -0.44
C GLY A 64 -8.73 -7.95 0.69
N ARG A 65 -8.04 -8.03 1.82
CA ARG A 65 -8.14 -7.04 2.92
C ARG A 65 -6.91 -6.15 2.90
N PHE A 66 -7.13 -4.84 2.82
CA PHE A 66 -6.10 -3.84 2.65
C PHE A 66 -6.05 -2.88 3.84
N PHE A 67 -4.84 -2.57 4.27
CA PHE A 67 -4.52 -1.50 5.20
C PHE A 67 -3.64 -0.50 4.47
N ALA A 68 -3.77 0.78 4.75
CA ALA A 68 -2.99 1.83 4.10
C ALA A 68 -2.68 2.95 5.07
N ARG A 69 -1.52 3.59 4.87
CA ARG A 69 -1.05 4.70 5.69
C ARG A 69 -0.02 5.53 4.94
N MET A 70 0.04 6.82 5.29
CA MET A 70 1.12 7.71 4.88
C MET A 70 2.32 7.55 5.81
N MET A 71 3.52 7.44 5.25
CA MET A 71 4.76 7.26 6.01
C MET A 71 5.83 8.25 5.55
N ASP A 72 6.74 8.59 6.47
CA ASP A 72 7.96 9.33 6.18
C ASP A 72 8.98 8.38 5.56
N TYR A 73 9.37 8.67 4.31
CA TYR A 73 10.29 7.83 3.55
C TYR A 73 11.66 7.72 4.22
N ARG A 74 12.17 8.81 4.81
CA ARG A 74 13.49 8.80 5.46
C ARG A 74 13.44 8.03 6.78
N GLY A 75 12.41 8.22 7.57
CA GLY A 75 12.13 7.51 8.81
C GLY A 75 12.00 6.01 8.55
N MET A 76 11.26 5.62 7.49
CA MET A 76 11.14 4.22 7.09
C MET A 76 12.51 3.60 6.77
N LEU A 77 13.35 4.29 5.98
CA LEU A 77 14.71 3.82 5.68
C LEU A 77 15.59 3.73 6.94
N GLN A 78 15.47 4.69 7.87
CA GLN A 78 16.21 4.67 9.13
C GLN A 78 15.80 3.50 10.02
N GLU A 79 14.50 3.19 10.12
CA GLU A 79 14.02 2.01 10.85
C GLU A 79 14.57 0.71 10.24
N ARG A 80 14.54 0.58 8.90
CA ARG A 80 15.11 -0.58 8.21
C ARG A 80 16.61 -0.74 8.45
N LEU A 81 17.38 0.36 8.44
CA LEU A 81 18.80 0.34 8.81
C LEU A 81 19.04 -0.09 10.27
N GLY A 82 18.08 0.18 11.16
CA GLY A 82 18.07 -0.31 12.54
C GLY A 82 17.67 -1.79 12.69
N GLY A 83 17.39 -2.49 11.59
CA GLY A 83 17.02 -3.91 11.58
C GLY A 83 15.51 -4.18 11.61
N VAL A 84 14.66 -3.16 11.50
CA VAL A 84 13.21 -3.34 11.42
C VAL A 84 12.84 -3.96 10.08
N SER A 85 12.07 -5.04 10.10
CA SER A 85 11.59 -5.71 8.88
C SER A 85 10.50 -4.90 8.18
N PRO A 86 10.37 -5.00 6.83
CA PRO A 86 9.27 -4.39 6.09
C PRO A 86 7.91 -4.73 6.71
N GLY A 87 7.05 -3.72 6.85
CA GLY A 87 5.71 -3.81 7.44
C GLY A 87 5.66 -3.36 8.90
N ASN A 88 6.79 -3.39 9.60
CA ASN A 88 6.91 -3.07 11.04
C ASN A 88 7.47 -1.66 11.31
N GLU A 89 7.65 -0.81 10.30
CA GLU A 89 8.18 0.56 10.43
C GLU A 89 7.12 1.52 11.01
N HIS A 90 6.60 1.19 12.20
CA HIS A 90 5.47 1.90 12.81
C HIS A 90 5.81 3.32 13.25
N ARG A 91 7.09 3.64 13.50
CA ARG A 91 7.51 4.99 13.92
C ARG A 91 7.61 5.95 12.74
N ALA A 92 7.70 5.43 11.52
CA ALA A 92 7.70 6.20 10.29
C ALA A 92 6.28 6.60 9.84
N VAL A 93 5.21 6.16 10.51
CA VAL A 93 3.84 6.53 10.14
C VAL A 93 3.60 8.02 10.44
N ILE A 94 3.21 8.78 9.42
CA ILE A 94 2.82 10.19 9.54
C ILE A 94 1.32 10.26 9.84
N THR A 95 0.52 9.70 8.93
CA THR A 95 -0.95 9.74 9.01
C THR A 95 -1.53 8.35 8.74
N PRO A 96 -2.31 7.76 9.66
CA PRO A 96 -3.12 6.60 9.34
C PRO A 96 -4.29 7.01 8.44
N PHE A 97 -4.65 6.17 7.47
CA PHE A 97 -5.83 6.44 6.64
C PHE A 97 -7.10 5.95 7.36
N PRO A 98 -8.05 6.83 7.73
CA PRO A 98 -9.21 6.45 8.54
C PRO A 98 -10.00 5.28 7.96
N ASN A 99 -10.21 5.27 6.64
CA ASN A 99 -10.96 4.21 5.95
C ASN A 99 -10.24 2.85 5.98
N PHE A 100 -8.94 2.84 6.27
CA PHE A 100 -8.11 1.65 6.30
C PHE A 100 -7.71 1.23 7.73
N HIS A 101 -8.09 1.97 8.77
CA HIS A 101 -7.70 1.66 10.16
C HIS A 101 -8.12 0.25 10.60
N ALA A 102 -9.34 -0.16 10.23
CA ALA A 102 -9.83 -1.52 10.48
C ALA A 102 -9.54 -2.49 9.33
N GLY A 103 -8.87 -2.05 8.27
CA GLY A 103 -8.69 -2.78 7.02
C GLY A 103 -9.97 -2.83 6.18
N VAL A 104 -9.86 -2.52 4.89
CA VAL A 104 -10.98 -2.52 3.95
C VAL A 104 -10.97 -3.80 3.11
N GLU A 105 -12.12 -4.45 2.94
CA GLU A 105 -12.25 -5.58 2.02
C GLU A 105 -12.58 -5.10 0.61
N VAL A 106 -11.76 -5.47 -0.36
CA VAL A 106 -11.98 -5.25 -1.79
C VAL A 106 -12.35 -6.58 -2.42
N GLN A 107 -13.57 -6.67 -2.94
CA GLN A 107 -14.08 -7.87 -3.60
C GLN A 107 -13.50 -8.02 -5.00
N ASN A 108 -13.36 -9.27 -5.44
CA ASN A 108 -12.84 -9.68 -6.74
C ASN A 108 -11.46 -9.09 -7.09
N TYR A 109 -10.68 -8.69 -6.08
CA TYR A 109 -9.40 -7.98 -6.27
C TYR A 109 -9.52 -6.78 -7.24
N SER A 110 -10.63 -6.04 -7.15
CA SER A 110 -10.90 -4.89 -8.03
C SER A 110 -9.89 -3.75 -7.79
N LEU A 111 -8.93 -3.60 -8.72
CA LEU A 111 -7.91 -2.55 -8.66
C LEU A 111 -8.54 -1.15 -8.63
N GLU A 112 -9.51 -0.91 -9.51
CA GLU A 112 -10.25 0.36 -9.58
C GLU A 112 -10.85 0.73 -8.22
N LYS A 113 -11.44 -0.24 -7.50
CA LYS A 113 -12.04 0.03 -6.20
C LYS A 113 -10.99 0.34 -5.13
N LEU A 114 -9.84 -0.34 -5.16
CA LEU A 114 -8.74 -0.02 -4.25
C LEU A 114 -8.19 1.38 -4.54
N GLU A 115 -8.01 1.74 -5.81
CA GLU A 115 -7.56 3.08 -6.21
C GLU A 115 -8.52 4.16 -5.70
N GLU A 116 -9.82 4.04 -5.97
CA GLU A 116 -10.85 4.98 -5.48
C GLU A 116 -10.73 5.23 -3.97
N LEU A 117 -10.63 4.16 -3.18
CA LEU A 117 -10.51 4.25 -1.71
C LEU A 117 -9.20 4.92 -1.26
N LEU A 118 -8.10 4.66 -1.97
CA LEU A 118 -6.81 5.31 -1.70
C LEU A 118 -6.88 6.81 -2.03
N GLU A 119 -7.49 7.18 -3.16
CA GLU A 119 -7.64 8.58 -3.59
C GLU A 119 -8.44 9.41 -2.60
N GLU A 120 -9.52 8.87 -2.05
CA GLU A 120 -10.32 9.54 -1.02
C GLU A 120 -9.47 9.98 0.17
N ASN A 121 -8.49 9.16 0.57
CA ASN A 121 -7.61 9.46 1.70
C ASN A 121 -6.41 10.34 1.31
N LEU A 122 -5.89 10.20 0.09
CA LEU A 122 -4.77 11.01 -0.39
C LEU A 122 -5.15 12.47 -0.63
N ALA A 123 -6.37 12.72 -1.10
CA ALA A 123 -6.89 14.06 -1.29
C ALA A 123 -6.92 14.87 0.03
N GLU A 124 -7.19 14.22 1.16
CA GLU A 124 -7.15 14.84 2.49
C GLU A 124 -5.73 15.24 2.93
N GLU A 125 -4.72 14.51 2.44
CA GLU A 125 -3.30 14.75 2.74
C GLU A 125 -2.64 15.78 1.80
N GLY A 126 -3.40 16.33 0.84
CA GLY A 126 -2.90 17.25 -0.17
C GLY A 126 -1.95 16.60 -1.18
N ILE A 127 -2.13 15.29 -1.43
CA ILE A 127 -1.40 14.47 -2.42
C ILE A 127 -2.25 14.24 -3.66
#